data_AF-A0A930M794-F1
#
_entry.id   AF-A0A930M794-F1
#
_cell.length_a   1.000
_cell.length_b   1.000
_cell.length_c   1.000
_cell.angle_alpha   90.00
_cell.angle_beta   90.00
_cell.angle_gamma   90.00
#
_symmetry.space_group_name_H-M   'P 1'
#
loop_
_entity.id
_entity.type
_entity.pdbx_description
1 polymer ?
#
loop_
_entity_poly.entity_id
_entity_poly.type
_entity_poly.pdbx_seq_one_letter_code
_entity_poly.pdbx_strand_id
1 'polypeptide(L)'
;MNDIPVIKTSTSGNDAGAILSLGDSLREMNPVFYIESSLPWGQEADVCDSHLAECLEMDDYFVDHGYECCFVFDNFGNYLCKVKPETLKEIHHYIYWMEMGKSNRTFYYIYVLACRKELEEQCADAVRRYIEDYS
;
A
#
# COMPACT_ATOMS: atom_id res chain seq x y z
N MET A 1 24.65 -0.02 13.55
CA MET A 1 23.64 -0.51 12.59
C MET A 1 22.50 0.48 12.67
N ASN A 2 22.10 1.06 11.55
CA ASN A 2 20.90 1.92 11.52
C ASN A 2 19.73 0.97 11.30
N ASP A 3 19.11 0.52 12.40
CA ASP A 3 17.93 -0.32 12.33
C ASP A 3 16.78 0.52 11.75
N ILE A 4 16.21 0.07 10.64
CA ILE A 4 15.03 0.68 10.03
C ILE A 4 13.82 -0.02 10.63
N PRO A 5 12.95 0.68 11.37
CA PRO A 5 11.71 0.07 11.85
C PRO A 5 10.82 -0.25 10.64
N VAL A 6 10.40 -1.49 10.52
CA VAL A 6 9.48 -1.93 9.45
C VAL A 6 8.22 -2.48 10.10
N ILE A 7 7.07 -1.96 9.68
CA ILE A 7 5.77 -2.55 9.97
C ILE A 7 5.32 -3.28 8.71
N LYS A 8 5.21 -4.60 8.82
CA LYS A 8 4.59 -5.44 7.80
C LYS A 8 3.23 -5.90 8.28
N THR A 9 2.22 -5.71 7.45
CA THR A 9 0.88 -6.24 7.65
C THR A 9 0.48 -7.12 6.47
N SER A 10 -0.42 -8.07 6.73
CA SER A 10 -1.13 -8.90 5.74
C SER A 10 -2.28 -9.55 6.51
N THR A 11 -3.31 -8.75 6.74
CA THR A 11 -4.46 -9.02 7.62
C THR A 11 -5.68 -9.41 6.81
N SER A 12 -5.49 -10.31 5.84
CA SER A 12 -6.56 -10.81 4.96
C SER A 12 -7.35 -9.68 4.29
N GLY A 13 -6.67 -8.58 3.95
CA GLY A 13 -7.23 -7.43 3.26
C GLY A 13 -7.67 -6.24 4.10
N ASN A 14 -7.54 -6.26 5.43
CA ASN A 14 -7.86 -5.11 6.29
C ASN A 14 -6.61 -4.38 6.82
N ASP A 15 -5.57 -4.26 5.99
CA ASP A 15 -4.34 -3.59 6.41
C ASP A 15 -4.54 -2.09 6.60
N ALA A 16 -5.49 -1.51 5.85
CA ALA A 16 -5.91 -0.13 6.04
C ALA A 16 -6.42 0.11 7.46
N GLY A 17 -7.38 -0.70 7.94
CA GLY A 17 -7.87 -0.60 9.31
C GLY A 17 -6.78 -0.84 10.36
N ALA A 18 -5.85 -1.77 10.10
CA ALA A 18 -4.70 -2.01 10.98
C ALA A 18 -3.81 -0.76 11.10
N ILE A 19 -3.47 -0.11 9.98
CA ILE A 19 -2.67 1.12 9.98
C ILE A 19 -3.40 2.25 10.68
N LEU A 20 -4.67 2.47 10.34
CA LEU A 20 -5.48 3.55 10.90
C LEU A 20 -5.66 3.40 12.42
N SER A 21 -5.68 2.16 12.94
CA SER A 21 -5.75 1.90 14.38
C SER A 21 -4.50 2.32 15.16
N LEU A 22 -3.34 2.44 14.49
CA LEU A 22 -2.08 2.84 15.11
C LEU A 22 -2.02 4.37 15.32
N GLY A 23 -2.74 5.12 14.48
CA GLY A 23 -2.87 6.57 14.54
C GLY A 23 -1.52 7.30 14.62
N ASP A 24 -1.49 8.43 15.33
CA ASP A 24 -0.32 9.29 15.44
C ASP A 24 0.88 8.65 16.19
N SER A 25 0.66 7.52 16.87
CA SER A 25 1.66 6.86 17.73
C SER A 25 2.93 6.47 16.96
N LEU A 26 2.84 6.32 15.64
CA LEU A 26 3.96 5.89 14.80
C LEU A 26 4.74 7.04 14.18
N ARG A 27 4.28 8.28 14.37
CA ARG A 27 4.88 9.44 13.70
C ARG A 27 6.35 9.62 14.06
N GLU A 28 6.68 9.44 15.34
CA GLU A 28 8.05 9.55 15.88
C GLU A 28 8.93 8.36 15.50
N MET A 29 8.35 7.16 15.35
CA MET A 29 9.09 5.94 15.02
C MET A 29 9.60 5.95 13.57
N ASN A 30 8.94 6.70 12.68
CA ASN A 30 9.28 6.77 11.26
C ASN A 30 9.41 5.38 10.58
N PRO A 31 8.43 4.47 10.73
CA PRO A 31 8.54 3.15 10.13
C PRO A 31 8.44 3.20 8.62
N VAL A 32 9.06 2.22 7.97
CA VAL A 32 8.66 1.82 6.62
C VAL A 32 7.46 0.90 6.76
N PHE A 33 6.42 1.13 5.96
CA PHE A 33 5.27 0.24 5.90
C PHE A 33 5.38 -0.68 4.69
N TYR A 34 5.15 -1.97 4.89
CA TYR A 34 4.95 -2.94 3.80
C TYR A 34 3.61 -3.63 3.99
N ILE A 35 2.62 -3.22 3.21
CA ILE A 35 1.21 -3.53 3.44
C ILE A 35 0.56 -4.17 2.23
N GLU A 36 -0.45 -5.00 2.48
CA GLU A 36 -1.36 -5.56 1.49
C GLU A 36 -2.60 -4.68 1.38
N SER A 37 -2.83 -4.04 0.24
CA SER A 37 -4.07 -3.31 -0.01
C SER A 37 -4.96 -4.09 -0.97
N SER A 38 -6.07 -4.59 -0.45
CA SER A 38 -7.04 -5.38 -1.21
C SER A 38 -8.46 -4.93 -0.95
N LEU A 39 -9.35 -5.23 -1.90
CA LEU A 39 -10.79 -5.06 -1.75
C LEU A 39 -11.45 -6.44 -1.70
N PRO A 40 -12.52 -6.59 -0.90
CA PRO A 40 -13.11 -7.89 -0.66
C PRO A 40 -13.83 -8.41 -1.92
N TRP A 41 -13.35 -9.54 -2.43
CA TRP A 41 -13.84 -10.07 -3.70
C TRP A 41 -15.23 -10.68 -3.60
N GLY A 42 -16.06 -10.41 -4.62
CA GLY A 42 -17.37 -11.03 -4.80
C GLY A 42 -18.38 -10.66 -3.72
N GLN A 43 -18.08 -9.61 -2.96
CA GLN A 43 -19.00 -9.04 -1.98
C GLN A 43 -19.96 -8.05 -2.63
N GLU A 44 -20.99 -7.69 -1.88
CA GLU A 44 -21.93 -6.64 -2.22
C GLU A 44 -21.23 -5.27 -2.34
N ALA A 45 -21.82 -4.38 -3.13
CA ALA A 45 -21.24 -3.07 -3.45
C ALA A 45 -20.95 -2.22 -2.21
N ASP A 46 -21.83 -2.28 -1.20
CA ASP A 46 -21.71 -1.56 0.06
C ASP A 46 -20.48 -1.99 0.87
N VAL A 47 -20.16 -3.29 0.86
CA VAL A 47 -18.97 -3.83 1.51
C VAL A 47 -17.70 -3.34 0.80
N CYS A 48 -17.69 -3.37 -0.54
CA CYS A 48 -16.59 -2.85 -1.34
C CYS A 48 -16.39 -1.33 -1.16
N ASP A 49 -17.49 -0.56 -1.08
CA ASP A 49 -17.46 0.88 -0.85
C ASP A 49 -16.82 1.22 0.50
N SER A 50 -17.16 0.47 1.56
CA SER A 50 -16.57 0.64 2.89
C SER A 50 -15.06 0.39 2.89
N HIS A 51 -14.60 -0.68 2.24
CA HIS A 51 -13.16 -0.99 2.20
C HIS A 51 -12.40 0.00 1.32
N LEU A 52 -13.02 0.47 0.23
CA LEU A 52 -12.43 1.55 -0.56
C LEU A 52 -12.25 2.81 0.30
N ALA A 53 -13.23 3.17 1.11
CA ALA A 53 -13.10 4.32 2.01
C ALA A 53 -11.92 4.15 2.99
N GLU A 54 -11.75 2.97 3.58
CA GLU A 54 -10.62 2.67 4.47
C GLU A 54 -9.27 2.79 3.74
N CYS A 55 -9.16 2.26 2.51
CA CYS A 55 -7.95 2.41 1.68
C CYS A 55 -7.64 3.88 1.39
N LEU A 56 -8.65 4.69 1.07
CA LEU A 56 -8.47 6.11 0.79
C LEU A 56 -8.07 6.91 2.04
N GLU A 57 -8.63 6.57 3.21
CA GLU A 57 -8.22 7.14 4.49
C GLU A 57 -6.77 6.76 4.85
N MET A 58 -6.35 5.54 4.54
CA MET A 58 -4.96 5.11 4.69
C MET A 58 -4.01 5.88 3.76
N ASP A 59 -4.43 6.15 2.52
CA ASP A 59 -3.65 6.99 1.60
C ASP A 59 -3.48 8.41 2.15
N ASP A 60 -4.56 8.99 2.69
CA ASP A 60 -4.51 10.29 3.37
C ASP A 60 -3.61 10.26 4.61
N TYR A 61 -3.67 9.19 5.41
CA TYR A 61 -2.77 8.98 6.53
C TYR A 61 -1.30 9.05 6.10
N PHE A 62 -0.93 8.40 4.99
CA PHE A 62 0.45 8.48 4.48
C PHE A 62 0.85 9.91 4.11
N VAL A 63 -0.02 10.63 3.40
CA VAL A 63 0.24 12.04 3.04
C VAL A 63 0.43 12.90 4.29
N ASP A 64 -0.51 12.82 5.23
CA ASP A 64 -0.53 13.66 6.44
C ASP A 64 0.65 13.36 7.39
N HIS A 65 1.17 12.13 7.32
CA HIS A 65 2.31 11.69 8.13
C HIS A 65 3.66 11.84 7.42
N GLY A 66 3.72 12.52 6.28
CA GLY A 66 4.96 12.87 5.59
C GLY A 66 5.61 11.72 4.84
N TYR A 67 4.85 10.69 4.47
CA TYR A 67 5.32 9.70 3.50
C TYR A 67 5.32 10.36 2.12
N GLU A 68 6.39 10.15 1.36
CA GLU A 68 6.58 10.82 0.07
C GLU A 68 6.81 9.81 -1.07
N CYS A 69 7.02 8.54 -0.75
CA CYS A 69 7.37 7.51 -1.72
C CYS A 69 6.68 6.19 -1.40
N CYS A 70 6.04 5.62 -2.41
CA CYS A 70 5.40 4.31 -2.37
C CYS A 70 5.93 3.46 -3.53
N PHE A 71 6.46 2.28 -3.23
CA PHE A 71 6.79 1.26 -4.23
C PHE A 71 5.67 0.23 -4.26
N VAL A 72 5.06 0.06 -5.43
CA VAL A 72 3.86 -0.75 -5.62
C VAL A 72 4.22 -2.06 -6.30
N PHE A 73 3.66 -3.15 -5.81
CA PHE A 73 3.82 -4.49 -6.36
C PHE A 73 2.46 -5.11 -6.62
N ASP A 74 2.36 -5.97 -7.63
CA ASP A 74 1.15 -6.74 -7.87
C ASP A 74 0.97 -7.89 -6.85
N ASN A 75 -0.17 -8.58 -6.90
CA ASN A 75 -0.47 -9.73 -6.06
C ASN A 75 0.43 -10.96 -6.30
N PHE A 76 1.36 -10.91 -7.26
CA PHE A 76 2.36 -11.95 -7.48
C PHE A 76 3.75 -11.53 -6.96
N GLY A 77 3.85 -10.33 -6.37
CA GLY A 77 5.10 -9.77 -5.87
C GLY A 77 5.96 -9.11 -6.94
N ASN A 78 5.46 -8.91 -8.17
CA ASN A 78 6.22 -8.19 -9.20
C ASN A 78 6.15 -6.69 -8.94
N TYR A 79 7.29 -6.02 -9.02
CA TYR A 79 7.34 -4.57 -8.94
C TYR A 79 6.63 -3.93 -10.13
N LEU A 80 5.65 -3.07 -9.85
CA LEU A 80 4.89 -2.34 -10.87
C LEU A 80 5.50 -0.96 -11.12
N CYS A 81 5.56 -0.13 -10.08
CA CYS A 81 5.97 1.26 -10.21
C CYS A 81 6.28 1.90 -8.86
N LYS A 82 6.89 3.08 -8.93
CA LYS A 82 7.07 4.01 -7.82
C LYS A 82 6.12 5.18 -8.02
N VAL A 83 5.37 5.51 -6.99
CA VAL A 83 4.39 6.59 -6.98
C VAL A 83 4.50 7.41 -5.70
N LYS A 84 3.78 8.54 -5.65
CA LYS A 84 3.54 9.24 -4.39
C LYS A 84 2.26 8.71 -3.73
N PRO A 85 2.10 8.86 -2.40
CA PRO A 85 0.89 8.37 -1.72
C PRO A 85 -0.41 8.91 -2.30
N GLU A 86 -0.44 10.16 -2.79
CA GLU A 86 -1.63 10.76 -3.41
C GLU A 86 -2.12 9.98 -4.64
N THR A 87 -1.20 9.33 -5.35
CA THR A 87 -1.51 8.50 -6.53
C THR A 87 -2.09 7.13 -6.15
N LEU A 88 -1.90 6.66 -4.90
CA LEU A 88 -2.48 5.38 -4.46
C LEU A 88 -4.00 5.39 -4.54
N LYS A 89 -4.64 6.56 -4.32
CA LYS A 89 -6.09 6.73 -4.46
C LYS A 89 -6.59 6.32 -5.84
N GLU A 90 -5.86 6.70 -6.89
CA GLU A 90 -6.19 6.33 -8.27
C GLU A 90 -6.05 4.82 -8.48
N ILE A 91 -5.04 4.20 -7.87
CA ILE A 91 -4.82 2.75 -7.94
C ILE A 91 -5.91 1.99 -7.18
N HIS A 92 -6.30 2.45 -5.99
CA HIS A 92 -7.40 1.84 -5.22
C HIS A 92 -8.73 1.97 -5.96
N HIS A 93 -9.02 3.10 -6.59
CA HIS A 93 -10.18 3.22 -7.48
C HIS A 93 -10.11 2.29 -8.69
N TYR A 94 -8.93 2.11 -9.28
CA TYR A 94 -8.74 1.17 -10.37
C TYR A 94 -9.04 -0.28 -9.95
N ILE A 95 -8.58 -0.70 -8.76
CA ILE A 95 -8.89 -2.02 -8.20
C ILE A 95 -10.39 -2.15 -7.91
N TYR A 96 -11.01 -1.11 -7.33
CA TYR A 96 -12.45 -1.08 -7.07
C TYR A 96 -13.27 -1.27 -8.36
N TRP A 97 -12.89 -0.64 -9.47
CA TRP A 97 -13.61 -0.85 -10.73
C TRP A 97 -13.49 -2.28 -11.27
N MET A 98 -12.39 -2.98 -11.01
CA MET A 98 -12.27 -4.40 -11.33
C MET A 98 -13.21 -5.24 -10.46
N GLU A 99 -13.30 -4.97 -9.17
CA GLU A 99 -14.23 -5.67 -8.26
C GLU A 99 -15.70 -5.44 -8.64
N MET A 100 -16.05 -4.22 -9.07
CA MET A 100 -17.40 -3.86 -9.52
C MET A 100 -17.73 -4.36 -10.94
N GLY A 101 -16.87 -5.19 -11.55
CA GLY A 101 -17.08 -5.74 -12.88
C GLY A 101 -17.11 -4.70 -14.01
N LYS A 102 -16.51 -3.52 -13.78
CA LYS A 102 -16.45 -2.42 -14.77
C LYS A 102 -15.21 -2.51 -15.67
N SER A 103 -14.26 -3.37 -15.32
CA SER A 103 -13.07 -3.69 -16.12
C SER A 103 -12.77 -5.18 -16.00
N ASN A 104 -11.98 -5.70 -16.95
CA ASN A 104 -11.32 -6.99 -16.75
C ASN A 104 -10.42 -6.92 -15.51
N ARG A 105 -10.36 -8.04 -14.78
CA ARG A 105 -9.50 -8.16 -13.62
C ARG A 105 -8.07 -8.49 -14.05
N THR A 106 -7.15 -7.57 -13.76
CA THR A 106 -5.72 -7.72 -14.06
C THR A 106 -4.92 -8.03 -12.79
N PHE A 107 -5.31 -7.43 -11.66
CA PHE A 107 -4.70 -7.64 -10.35
C PHE A 107 -5.79 -7.93 -9.32
N TYR A 108 -5.46 -8.72 -8.30
CA TYR A 108 -6.38 -9.02 -7.19
C TYR A 108 -6.24 -8.01 -6.04
N TYR A 109 -5.01 -7.61 -5.78
CA TYR A 109 -4.60 -6.67 -4.75
C TYR A 109 -3.19 -6.19 -5.06
N ILE A 110 -2.72 -5.20 -4.31
CA ILE A 110 -1.34 -4.70 -4.42
C ILE A 110 -0.64 -4.80 -3.08
N TYR A 111 0.69 -4.90 -3.13
CA TYR A 111 1.51 -4.57 -1.99
C TYR A 111 2.07 -3.16 -2.15
N VAL A 112 2.14 -2.42 -1.05
CA VAL A 112 2.71 -1.07 -1.01
C VAL A 112 3.83 -1.03 0.03
N LEU A 113 5.04 -0.67 -0.43
CA LEU A 113 6.15 -0.28 0.43
C LEU A 113 6.15 1.25 0.54
N ALA A 114 5.61 1.80 1.62
CA ALA A 114 5.56 3.26 1.85
C ALA A 114 6.69 3.71 2.77
N CYS A 115 7.40 4.76 2.38
CA CYS A 115 8.47 5.36 3.19
C CYS A 115 8.48 6.89 3.10
N ARG A 116 9.06 7.52 4.12
CA ARG A 116 9.40 8.95 4.10
C ARG A 116 10.67 9.20 3.27
N LYS A 117 10.88 10.46 2.93
CA LYS A 117 11.96 10.90 2.02
C LYS A 117 13.34 10.44 2.46
N GLU A 118 13.61 10.41 3.77
CA GLU A 118 14.90 10.05 4.33
C GLU A 118 15.26 8.56 4.12
N LEU A 119 14.26 7.71 3.91
CA LEU A 119 14.42 6.26 3.71
C LEU A 119 14.25 5.83 2.24
N GLU A 120 13.97 6.78 1.34
CA GLU A 120 13.67 6.51 -0.06
C GLU A 120 14.81 5.79 -0.79
N GLU A 121 16.05 6.22 -0.60
CA GLU A 121 17.22 5.61 -1.26
C GLU A 121 17.42 4.16 -0.80
N GLN A 122 17.26 3.90 0.50
CA GLN A 122 17.38 2.56 1.08
C GLN A 122 16.27 1.64 0.58
N CYS A 123 15.04 2.13 0.50
CA CYS A 123 13.92 1.38 -0.07
C CYS A 123 14.15 1.11 -1.56
N ALA A 124 14.57 2.12 -2.33
CA ALA A 124 14.87 1.96 -3.75
C ALA A 124 15.96 0.92 -4.02
N ASP A 125 17.02 0.91 -3.21
CA ASP A 125 18.08 -0.09 -3.30
C ASP A 125 17.58 -1.50 -2.94
N ALA A 126 16.74 -1.63 -1.93
CA ALA A 126 16.14 -2.91 -1.57
C ALA A 126 15.24 -3.45 -2.69
N VAL A 127 14.38 -2.60 -3.27
CA VAL A 127 13.53 -2.96 -4.41
C VAL A 127 14.37 -3.33 -5.63
N ARG A 128 15.43 -2.58 -5.93
CA ARG A 128 16.33 -2.89 -7.04
C ARG A 128 16.97 -4.27 -6.88
N ARG A 129 17.51 -4.58 -5.69
CA ARG A 129 18.10 -5.91 -5.41
C ARG A 129 17.07 -7.02 -5.53
N TYR A 130 15.87 -6.80 -5.00
CA TYR A 130 14.76 -7.75 -5.16
C TYR A 130 14.45 -8.02 -6.64
N ILE A 131 14.39 -6.99 -7.48
CA ILE A 131 14.17 -7.19 -8.91
C ILE A 131 15.35 -7.97 -9.54
N GLU A 132 16.59 -7.63 -9.21
CA GLU A 132 17.79 -8.30 -9.73
C GLU A 132 17.86 -9.79 -9.34
N ASP A 133 17.43 -10.16 -8.14
CA ASP A 133 17.46 -11.54 -7.63
C ASP A 133 16.41 -12.45 -8.30
N TYR A 134 15.33 -11.87 -8.84
CA TYR A 134 14.18 -12.58 -9.40
C TYR A 134 13.96 -12.32 -10.91
N SER A 135 14.89 -11.63 -11.58
CA SER A 135 14.95 -11.45 -13.05
C SER A 135 15.68 -12.59 -13.75
#